data_AF-A0A523X7B4-F1
#
_entry.id   AF-A0A523X7B4-F1
#
_cell.length_a   1.000
_cell.length_b   1.000
_cell.length_c   1.000
_cell.angle_alpha   90.00
_cell.angle_beta   90.00
_cell.angle_gamma   90.00
#
_symmetry.space_group_name_H-M   'P 1'
#
loop_
_entity.id
_entity.type
_entity.pdbx_description
1 polymer ?
#
loop_
_entity_poly.entity_id
_entity_poly.type
_entity_poly.pdbx_seq_one_letter_code
_entity_poly.pdbx_strand_id
1 'polypeptide(L)'
;MSFSKLAKLNGDWKWIVFSDEEEEAIRSKHRSHCNKIFSECMKDAEAFLDPADIQAKIDIAAVLFSKRADAIFSFMQREIDQAICEMQRSKKE
;
A
#
# COMPACT_ATOMS: atom_id res chain seq x y z
N MET A 1 -4.08 11.39 9.67
CA MET A 1 -4.75 10.12 10.03
C MET A 1 -3.66 9.23 10.61
N SER A 2 -3.74 8.91 11.91
CA SER A 2 -2.80 7.98 12.51
C SER A 2 -3.24 6.56 12.20
N PHE A 3 -2.29 5.68 11.86
CA PHE A 3 -2.58 4.27 11.74
C PHE A 3 -2.79 3.70 13.15
N SER A 4 -3.96 3.11 13.36
CA SER A 4 -4.22 2.32 14.56
C SER A 4 -5.01 1.08 14.17
N LYS A 5 -4.69 -0.04 14.81
CA LYS A 5 -5.37 -1.31 14.54
C LYS A 5 -5.57 -2.08 15.83
N LEU A 6 -6.77 -2.61 15.99
CA LEU A 6 -7.08 -3.54 17.07
C LEU A 6 -6.46 -4.90 16.74
N ALA A 7 -5.57 -5.38 17.61
CA ALA A 7 -4.89 -6.67 17.44
C ALA A 7 -4.87 -7.44 18.75
N LYS A 8 -4.82 -8.78 18.66
CA LYS A 8 -4.70 -9.64 19.83
C LYS A 8 -3.23 -9.84 20.20
N LEU A 9 -2.82 -9.30 21.34
CA LEU A 9 -1.46 -9.36 21.90
C LEU A 9 -1.48 -10.16 23.20
N ASN A 10 -0.73 -11.27 23.26
CA ASN A 10 -0.60 -12.13 24.45
C ASN A 10 -1.95 -12.58 25.06
N GLY A 11 -2.98 -12.76 24.22
CA GLY A 11 -4.31 -13.18 24.66
C GLY A 11 -5.33 -12.04 24.77
N ASP A 12 -4.87 -10.78 24.88
CA ASP A 12 -5.73 -9.61 25.06
C ASP A 12 -5.85 -8.78 23.78
N TRP A 13 -7.01 -8.18 23.56
CA TRP A 13 -7.21 -7.20 22.49
C TRP A 13 -6.64 -5.84 22.91
N LYS A 14 -5.75 -5.28 22.09
CA LYS A 14 -5.14 -3.97 22.32
C LYS A 14 -5.14 -3.16 21.04
N TRP A 15 -5.37 -1.86 21.18
CA TRP A 15 -5.12 -0.91 20.11
C TRP A 15 -3.62 -0.71 19.98
N ILE A 16 -3.08 -1.06 18.81
CA ILE A 16 -1.72 -0.76 18.44
C ILE A 16 -1.75 0.59 17.74
N VAL A 17 -0.99 1.53 18.29
CA VAL A 17 -0.75 2.86 17.72
C VAL A 17 0.69 2.84 17.22
N PHE A 18 0.88 3.16 15.95
CA PHE A 18 2.20 3.22 15.33
C PHE A 18 2.89 4.54 15.68
N SER A 19 4.22 4.54 15.82
CA SER A 19 4.99 5.78 15.91
C SER A 19 5.02 6.50 14.56
N ASP A 20 5.38 7.78 14.56
CA ASP A 20 5.51 8.56 13.32
C ASP A 20 6.51 7.93 12.34
N GLU A 21 7.60 7.34 12.84
CA GLU A 21 8.59 6.62 12.02
C GLU A 21 8.03 5.34 11.43
N GLU A 22 7.28 4.55 12.20
CA GLU A 22 6.62 3.33 11.73
C GLU A 22 5.54 3.65 10.68
N GLU A 23 4.75 4.71 10.92
CA GLU A 23 3.77 5.20 9.95
C GLU A 23 4.45 5.62 8.65
N GLU A 24 5.55 6.37 8.72
CA GLU A 24 6.25 6.83 7.54
C GLU A 24 6.92 5.68 6.77
N ALA A 25 7.42 4.66 7.47
CA ALA A 25 7.92 3.45 6.83
C ALA A 25 6.82 2.73 6.04
N ILE A 26 5.63 2.57 6.62
CA ILE A 26 4.46 1.98 5.93
C ILE A 26 4.02 2.85 4.75
N ARG A 27 3.96 4.19 4.92
CA ARG A 27 3.63 5.13 3.82
C ARG A 27 4.65 5.07 2.70
N SER A 28 5.94 4.93 3.01
CA SER A 28 7.00 4.81 2.01
C SER A 28 6.82 3.56 1.15
N LYS A 29 6.55 2.41 1.79
CA LYS A 29 6.22 1.15 1.09
C LYS A 29 4.96 1.30 0.23
N HIS A 30 3.92 1.94 0.75
CA HIS A 30 2.69 2.24 0.00
C HIS A 30 2.96 3.04 -1.27
N ARG A 31 3.71 4.16 -1.16
CA ARG A 31 4.05 5.00 -2.32
C ARG A 31 4.83 4.21 -3.36
N SER A 32 5.81 3.41 -2.94
CA SER A 32 6.59 2.55 -3.83
C SER A 32 5.69 1.54 -4.56
N HIS A 33 4.78 0.89 -3.85
CA HIS A 33 3.84 -0.08 -4.42
C HIS A 33 2.87 0.57 -5.42
N CYS A 34 2.29 1.72 -5.06
CA CYS A 34 1.43 2.51 -5.95
C CYS A 34 2.15 2.93 -7.22
N ASN A 35 3.39 3.43 -7.12
CA ASN A 35 4.19 3.80 -8.28
C ASN A 35 4.46 2.61 -9.20
N LYS A 36 4.74 1.43 -8.62
CA LYS A 36 4.92 0.20 -9.40
C LYS A 36 3.65 -0.18 -10.15
N ILE A 37 2.51 -0.21 -9.47
CA ILE A 37 1.22 -0.54 -10.10
C ILE A 37 0.86 0.48 -11.19
N PHE A 38 1.03 1.78 -10.91
CA PHE A 38 0.76 2.82 -11.90
C PHE A 38 1.67 2.69 -13.13
N SER A 39 2.94 2.33 -12.94
CA SER A 39 3.87 2.07 -14.05
C SER A 39 3.43 0.86 -14.89
N GLU A 40 2.87 -0.18 -14.27
CA GLU A 40 2.27 -1.29 -15.01
C GLU A 40 1.03 -0.84 -15.79
N CYS A 41 0.16 -0.03 -15.18
CA CYS A 41 -1.01 0.54 -15.87
C CYS A 41 -0.63 1.43 -17.06
N MET A 42 0.46 2.20 -16.96
CA MET A 42 1.01 2.97 -18.08
C MET A 42 1.45 2.05 -19.23
N LYS A 43 2.15 0.95 -18.92
CA LYS A 43 2.55 -0.05 -19.93
C LYS A 43 1.35 -0.74 -20.58
N ASP A 44 0.33 -1.06 -19.78
CA ASP A 44 -0.91 -1.63 -20.29
C ASP A 44 -1.60 -0.63 -21.24
N ALA A 45 -1.65 0.66 -20.88
CA ALA A 45 -2.23 1.71 -21.72
C ALA A 45 -1.43 1.92 -23.03
N GLU A 46 -0.11 1.80 -22.99
CA GLU A 46 0.76 1.88 -24.18
C GLU A 46 0.48 0.79 -25.21
N ALA A 47 -0.03 -0.38 -24.79
CA ALA A 47 -0.39 -1.45 -25.72
C ALA A 47 -1.60 -1.10 -26.63
N PHE A 48 -2.40 -0.11 -26.24
CA PHE A 48 -3.66 0.23 -26.92
C PHE A 48 -3.67 1.64 -27.54
N LEU A 49 -2.63 2.45 -27.30
CA LEU A 49 -2.61 3.87 -27.69
C LEU A 49 -1.39 4.24 -28.52
N ASP A 50 -1.55 5.26 -29.36
CA ASP A 50 -0.46 5.86 -30.12
C ASP A 50 0.65 6.36 -29.17
N PRO A 51 1.94 6.07 -29.46
CA PRO A 51 3.08 6.60 -28.71
C PRO A 51 3.05 8.10 -28.44
N ALA A 52 2.52 8.89 -29.36
CA ALA A 52 2.52 10.35 -29.32
C ALA A 52 1.44 10.95 -28.39
N ASP A 53 0.40 10.20 -28.04
CA ASP A 53 -0.68 10.69 -27.18
C ASP A 53 -0.41 10.35 -25.70
N ILE A 54 0.48 11.14 -25.09
CA ILE A 54 0.88 10.99 -23.69
C ILE A 54 -0.31 11.22 -22.75
N GLN A 55 -1.20 12.17 -23.07
CA GLN A 55 -2.32 12.49 -22.19
C GLN A 55 -3.35 11.36 -22.15
N ALA A 56 -3.71 10.80 -23.30
CA ALA A 56 -4.62 9.65 -23.35
C ALA A 56 -4.08 8.44 -22.57
N LYS A 57 -2.76 8.22 -22.61
CA LYS A 57 -2.11 7.15 -21.83
C LYS A 57 -2.24 7.37 -20.34
N ILE A 58 -2.00 8.59 -19.87
CA ILE A 58 -2.15 8.95 -18.46
C ILE A 58 -3.61 8.73 -18.02
N ASP A 59 -4.57 9.15 -18.84
CA ASP A 59 -5.99 9.02 -18.53
C ASP A 59 -6.41 7.54 -18.41
N ILE A 60 -6.04 6.70 -19.39
CA ILE A 60 -6.32 5.25 -19.33
C ILE A 60 -5.60 4.60 -18.15
N ALA A 61 -4.32 4.92 -17.93
CA ALA A 61 -3.56 4.36 -16.82
C ALA A 61 -4.18 4.74 -15.46
N ALA A 62 -4.70 5.96 -15.30
CA ALA A 62 -5.41 6.39 -14.11
C ALA A 62 -6.71 5.59 -13.90
N VAL A 63 -7.47 5.33 -14.97
CA VAL A 63 -8.67 4.47 -14.89
C VAL A 63 -8.27 3.04 -14.49
N LEU A 64 -7.26 2.44 -15.13
CA LEU A 64 -6.78 1.09 -14.79
C LEU A 64 -6.27 1.02 -13.34
N PHE A 65 -5.55 2.04 -12.90
CA PHE A 65 -5.06 2.15 -11.52
C PHE A 65 -6.22 2.20 -10.53
N SER A 66 -7.28 2.96 -10.81
CA SER A 66 -8.47 3.03 -9.95
C SER A 66 -9.15 1.66 -9.77
N LYS A 67 -9.10 0.79 -10.79
CA LYS A 67 -9.63 -0.58 -10.72
C LYS A 67 -8.76 -1.52 -9.91
N ARG A 68 -7.52 -1.15 -9.59
CA ARG A 68 -6.60 -1.90 -8.75
C ARG A 68 -6.62 -1.45 -7.28
N ALA A 69 -7.59 -0.62 -6.86
CA ALA A 69 -7.74 -0.15 -5.48
C ALA A 69 -7.77 -1.29 -4.45
N ASP A 70 -8.43 -2.41 -4.76
CA ASP A 70 -8.51 -3.57 -3.86
C ASP A 70 -7.13 -4.21 -3.61
N ALA A 71 -6.27 -4.26 -4.63
CA ALA A 71 -4.92 -4.79 -4.52
C ALA A 71 -4.05 -3.88 -3.64
N ILE A 72 -4.19 -2.56 -3.80
CA ILE A 72 -3.47 -1.55 -3.00
C ILE A 72 -3.92 -1.63 -1.53
N PHE A 73 -5.21 -1.73 -1.28
CA PHE A 73 -5.75 -1.88 0.07
C PHE A 73 -5.27 -3.18 0.74
N SER A 74 -5.33 -4.29 0.00
CA SER A 74 -4.86 -5.60 0.50
C SER A 74 -3.37 -5.60 0.83
N PHE A 75 -2.56 -4.89 0.04
CA PHE A 75 -1.14 -4.71 0.33
C PHE A 75 -0.92 -3.89 1.61
N MET A 76 -1.61 -2.76 1.76
CA MET A 76 -1.54 -1.92 2.96
C MET A 76 -1.90 -2.68 4.23
N GLN A 77 -2.99 -3.45 4.17
CA GLN A 77 -3.43 -4.27 5.31
C GLN A 77 -2.35 -5.27 5.72
N ARG A 78 -1.68 -5.90 4.72
CA ARG A 78 -0.59 -6.86 4.94
C ARG A 78 0.63 -6.21 5.57
N GLU A 79 1.03 -5.02 5.13
CA GLU A 79 2.18 -4.31 5.72
C GLU A 79 1.90 -3.91 7.17
N ILE A 80 0.67 -3.48 7.47
CA ILE A 80 0.23 -3.21 8.85
C ILE A 80 0.27 -4.48 9.71
N ASP A 81 -0.25 -5.60 9.19
CA ASP A 81 -0.22 -6.89 9.88
C ASP A 81 1.21 -7.39 10.15
N GLN A 82 2.11 -7.22 9.17
CA GLN A 82 3.51 -7.59 9.33
C GLN A 82 4.19 -6.75 10.40
N ALA A 83 3.98 -5.42 10.41
CA ALA A 83 4.54 -4.54 11.43
C ALA A 83 4.06 -4.96 12.85
N ILE A 84 2.78 -5.31 13.00
CA ILE A 84 2.24 -5.82 14.26
C ILE A 84 2.90 -7.13 14.69
N CYS A 85 3.13 -8.06 13.75
CA CYS A 85 3.84 -9.31 14.05
C CYS A 85 5.30 -9.08 14.46
N GLU A 86 5.99 -8.10 13.86
CA GLU A 86 7.36 -7.73 14.21
C GLU A 86 7.43 -7.13 15.62
N MET A 87 6.48 -6.24 15.99
CA MET A 87 6.35 -5.72 17.36
C MET A 87 6.09 -6.81 18.41
N GLN A 88 5.39 -7.89 18.04
CA GLN A 88 5.16 -9.03 18.93
C GLN A 88 6.43 -9.85 19.18
N ARG A 89 7.32 -9.95 18.18
CA ARG A 89 8.57 -10.70 18.29
C ARG A 89 9.59 -9.96 19.13
N SER A 90 9.74 -8.65 18.94
CA SER A 90 10.69 -7.83 19.70
C SER A 90 10.37 -7.73 21.20
N LYS A 91 9.12 -7.96 21.62
CA LYS A 91 8.71 -7.97 23.04
C LYS A 91 8.90 -9.32 23.74
N LYS A 92 9.37 -10.36 23.02
CA LYS A 92 9.63 -11.70 23.59
C LYS A 92 11.12 -11.96 23.84
N GLU A 93 12.00 -11.08 23.37
CA GLU A 93 13.44 -11.05 23.68
C GLU A 93 13.70 -10.12 24.87
#